data_AF-A0AAE9CXR3-F1
#
_entry.id   AF-A0AAE9CXR3-F1
#
_cell.length_a   1.000
_cell.length_b   1.000
_cell.length_c   1.000
_cell.angle_alpha   90.00
_cell.angle_beta   90.00
_cell.angle_gamma   90.00
#
_symmetry.space_group_name_H-M   'P 1'
#
loop_
_entity.id
_entity.type
_entity.pdbx_description
1 polymer ?
#
loop_
_entity_poly.entity_id
_entity_poly.type
_entity_poly.pdbx_seq_one_letter_code
_entity_poly.pdbx_strand_id
1 'polypeptide(L)'
;MSSRVQEVQHAYSIAGFLQMKYLGGALALWRPRRRFYFAIDEIVEELVYHKSEVEFCAHREPLGTFPISSSVITLDENNHLVFILQFSSF
;
A
#
# COMPACT_ATOMS: atom_id res chain seq x y z
N MET A 1 -9.62 29.42 19.60
CA MET A 1 -8.59 28.39 19.81
C MET A 1 -8.37 27.72 18.45
N SER A 2 -7.28 28.04 17.76
CA SER A 2 -6.96 27.45 16.45
C SER A 2 -6.37 26.06 16.68
N SER A 3 -7.12 25.02 16.32
CA SER A 3 -6.60 23.66 16.21
C SER A 3 -5.58 23.66 15.09
N ARG A 4 -4.29 23.81 15.41
CA ARG A 4 -3.22 23.53 14.46
C ARG A 4 -3.38 22.07 14.06
N VAL A 5 -3.81 21.84 12.82
CA VAL A 5 -3.72 20.52 12.20
C VAL A 5 -2.25 20.15 12.27
N GLN A 6 -1.91 19.13 13.08
CA GLN A 6 -0.57 18.59 13.06
C GLN A 6 -0.36 18.00 11.67
N GLU A 7 0.54 18.62 10.90
CA GLU A 7 1.06 18.03 9.68
C GLU A 7 1.72 16.70 10.08
N VAL A 8 1.14 15.60 9.63
CA VAL A 8 1.73 14.28 9.83
C VAL A 8 3.01 14.25 9.00
N GLN A 9 4.13 14.01 9.67
CA GLN A 9 5.41 13.84 8.99
C GLN A 9 5.43 12.45 8.36
N HIS A 10 5.92 12.38 7.13
CA HIS A 10 6.03 11.15 6.35
C HIS A 10 7.51 10.86 6.07
N ALA A 11 7.93 9.60 6.14
CA ALA A 11 9.27 9.18 5.74
C ALA A 11 9.20 7.94 4.84
N TYR A 12 9.23 8.19 3.52
CA TYR A 12 9.12 7.12 2.54
C TYR A 12 10.47 6.46 2.27
N SER A 13 10.59 5.16 2.54
CA SER A 13 11.85 4.41 2.38
C SER A 13 11.97 3.70 1.02
N ILE A 14 10.88 3.08 0.56
CA ILE A 14 10.82 2.33 -0.70
C ILE A 14 9.56 2.74 -1.43
N ALA A 15 9.68 3.05 -2.73
CA ALA A 15 8.55 3.36 -3.58
C ALA A 15 8.73 2.77 -4.99
N GLY A 16 7.61 2.46 -5.64
CA GLY A 16 7.63 1.92 -6.99
C GLY A 16 6.30 1.35 -7.47
N PHE A 17 6.28 0.97 -8.75
CA PHE A 17 5.08 0.38 -9.35
C PHE A 17 4.96 -1.11 -9.04
N LEU A 18 3.81 -1.51 -8.51
CA LEU A 18 3.46 -2.91 -8.31
C LEU A 18 2.11 -3.23 -8.97
N GLN A 19 1.94 -4.51 -9.32
CA GLN A 19 0.65 -5.04 -9.75
C GLN A 19 -0.06 -5.69 -8.56
N MET A 20 -1.21 -5.15 -8.19
CA MET A 20 -2.02 -5.62 -7.07
C MET A 20 -3.28 -6.35 -7.54
N LYS A 21 -3.63 -7.43 -6.83
CA LYS A 21 -4.94 -8.08 -6.90
C LYS A 21 -5.39 -8.41 -5.49
N TYR A 22 -6.59 -7.96 -5.13
CA TYR A 22 -7.23 -8.31 -3.86
C TYR A 22 -7.68 -9.77 -3.89
N LEU A 23 -7.26 -10.55 -2.90
CA LEU A 23 -7.56 -11.98 -2.78
C LEU A 23 -8.74 -12.29 -1.84
N GLY A 24 -9.41 -11.27 -1.30
CA GLY A 24 -10.57 -11.45 -0.40
C GLY A 24 -11.90 -11.69 -1.12
N GLY A 25 -12.68 -12.67 -0.63
CA GLY A 25 -14.06 -12.95 -1.05
C GLY A 25 -14.20 -13.88 -2.26
N ALA A 26 -15.40 -14.45 -2.45
CA ALA A 26 -15.69 -15.49 -3.45
C ALA A 26 -15.41 -15.09 -4.91
N LEU A 27 -15.35 -13.80 -5.21
CA LEU A 27 -15.12 -13.28 -6.57
C LEU A 27 -13.68 -12.77 -6.79
N ALA A 28 -12.77 -12.94 -5.83
CA ALA A 28 -11.40 -12.48 -5.95
C ALA A 28 -10.69 -13.03 -7.19
N LEU A 29 -10.98 -14.28 -7.56
CA LEU A 29 -10.37 -14.94 -8.72
C LEU A 29 -10.67 -14.23 -10.05
N TRP A 30 -11.84 -13.61 -10.17
CA TRP A 30 -12.29 -12.94 -11.41
C TRP A 30 -11.80 -11.49 -11.55
N ARG A 31 -11.28 -10.89 -10.47
CA ARG A 31 -10.78 -9.52 -10.52
C ARG A 31 -9.41 -9.45 -11.23
N PRO A 32 -9.23 -8.54 -12.19
CA PRO A 32 -7.94 -8.36 -12.85
C PRO A 32 -6.92 -7.72 -11.91
N ARG A 33 -5.63 -7.98 -12.15
CA ARG A 33 -4.53 -7.23 -11.52
C ARG A 33 -4.57 -5.78 -12.01
N ARG A 34 -4.33 -4.84 -11.12
CA ARG A 34 -4.22 -3.40 -11.42
C ARG A 34 -2.85 -2.89 -11.01
N ARG A 35 -2.28 -2.00 -11.82
CA ARG A 35 -0.99 -1.35 -11.52
C ARG A 35 -1.24 -0.07 -10.72
N PHE A 36 -0.49 0.09 -9.63
CA PHE A 36 -0.49 1.29 -8.79
C PHE A 36 0.95 1.66 -8.43
N TYR A 37 1.14 2.89 -7.94
CA TYR A 37 2.40 3.33 -7.35
C TYR A 37 2.30 3.17 -5.83
N PHE A 38 3.20 2.41 -5.24
CA PHE A 38 3.23 2.11 -3.82
C PHE A 38 4.39 2.82 -3.16
N ALA A 39 4.24 3.16 -1.88
CA ALA A 39 5.34 3.61 -1.04
C ALA A 39 5.18 3.09 0.39
N ILE A 40 6.29 2.73 1.03
CA ILE A 40 6.35 2.40 2.45
C ILE A 40 6.62 3.68 3.21
N ASP A 41 5.72 4.06 4.11
CA ASP A 41 5.94 5.12 5.07
C ASP A 41 6.35 4.54 6.43
N GLU A 42 7.59 4.80 6.81
CA GLU A 42 8.21 4.27 8.02
C GLU A 42 7.72 4.97 9.30
N ILE A 43 7.18 6.19 9.21
CA ILE A 43 6.72 6.92 10.41
C ILE A 43 5.35 6.40 10.86
N VAL A 44 4.44 6.22 9.91
CA VAL A 44 3.09 5.70 10.20
C VAL A 44 3.00 4.18 10.10
N GLU A 45 4.07 3.52 9.67
CA GLU A 45 4.16 2.07 9.47
C GLU A 45 3.10 1.54 8.49
N GLU A 46 2.86 2.27 7.40
CA GLU A 46 1.87 1.91 6.37
C GLU A 46 2.48 1.77 4.98
N LEU A 47 1.94 0.82 4.22
CA LEU A 47 2.13 0.73 2.78
C LEU A 47 0.98 1.49 2.11
N VAL A 48 1.27 2.64 1.51
CA VAL A 48 0.30 3.49 0.83
C VAL A 48 0.32 3.24 -0.67
N TYR A 49 -0.78 3.50 -1.36
CA TYR A 49 -0.81 3.44 -2.83
C TYR A 49 -1.62 4.53 -3.51
N HIS A 50 -1.10 4.97 -4.65
CA HIS A 50 -1.67 6.02 -5.50
C HIS A 50 -1.88 5.50 -6.92
N LYS A 51 -2.67 6.23 -7.72
CA LYS A 51 -2.89 5.87 -9.13
C LYS A 51 -1.61 5.98 -9.94
N SER A 52 -0.75 6.93 -9.60
CA SER A 52 0.50 7.20 -10.32
C SER A 52 1.55 7.85 -9.41
N GLU A 53 2.81 7.79 -9.84
CA GLU A 53 3.94 8.49 -9.23
C GLU A 53 3.72 10.00 -9.13
N VAL A 54 3.08 10.62 -10.14
CA VAL A 54 2.80 12.06 -10.15
C VAL A 54 1.89 12.46 -8.99
N GLU A 55 0.87 11.63 -8.69
CA GLU A 55 -0.03 11.89 -7.56
C GLU A 55 0.68 11.72 -6.21
N PHE A 56 1.56 10.72 -6.11
CA PHE A 56 2.40 10.51 -4.93
C PHE A 56 3.35 11.68 -4.69
N CYS A 57 4.11 12.11 -5.71
CA CYS A 57 5.03 13.26 -5.60
C CYS A 57 4.31 14.59 -5.33
N ALA A 58 3.07 14.71 -5.77
CA ALA A 58 2.20 15.84 -5.46
C ALA A 58 1.58 15.76 -4.05
N HIS A 59 1.95 14.75 -3.25
CA HIS A 59 1.45 14.51 -1.89
C HIS A 59 -0.09 14.48 -1.83
N ARG A 60 -0.72 13.90 -2.87
CA ARG A 60 -2.17 13.71 -2.87
C ARG A 60 -2.58 12.63 -1.89
N GLU A 61 -3.85 12.65 -1.51
CA GLU A 61 -4.45 11.60 -0.69
C GLU A 61 -4.28 10.23 -1.36
N PRO A 62 -3.80 9.21 -0.63
CA PRO A 62 -3.66 7.85 -1.17
C PRO A 62 -5.03 7.25 -1.49
N LEU A 63 -5.06 6.34 -2.47
CA LEU A 63 -6.26 5.56 -2.78
C LEU A 63 -6.58 4.52 -1.68
N GLY A 64 -5.58 4.16 -0.89
CA GLY A 64 -5.71 3.35 0.31
C GLY A 64 -4.36 3.06 0.94
N THR A 65 -4.42 2.46 2.12
CA THR A 65 -3.25 2.12 2.93
C THR A 65 -3.38 0.71 3.49
N PHE A 66 -2.25 0.10 3.86
CA PHE A 66 -2.17 -1.19 4.53
C PHE A 66 -1.20 -1.11 5.71
N PRO A 67 -1.57 -1.55 6.92
CA PRO A 67 -0.66 -1.53 8.06
C PRO A 67 0.47 -2.54 7.86
N ILE A 68 1.73 -2.14 8.08
CA ILE A 68 2.89 -3.03 7.91
C ILE A 68 3.17 -3.81 9.19
N SER A 69 3.11 -3.16 10.36
CA SER A 69 3.54 -3.74 11.64
C SER A 69 2.74 -4.97 12.10
N SER A 70 1.51 -5.14 11.60
CA SER A 70 0.66 -6.31 11.88
C SER A 70 0.44 -7.21 10.65
N SER A 71 1.22 -6.99 9.59
CA SER A 71 1.12 -7.78 8.36
C SER A 71 2.11 -8.92 8.31
N VAL A 72 1.72 -9.99 7.62
CA VAL A 72 2.59 -11.09 7.24
C VAL A 72 2.83 -11.02 5.73
N ILE A 73 4.10 -11.06 5.32
CA ILE A 73 4.50 -11.11 3.91
C ILE A 73 5.01 -12.52 3.61
N THR A 74 4.38 -13.19 2.64
CA THR A 74 4.82 -14.49 2.13
C THR A 74 5.23 -14.38 0.67
N LEU A 75 6.35 -14.99 0.30
CA LEU A 75 6.80 -15.07 -1.09
C LEU A 75 6.13 -16.24 -1.80
N ASP A 76 5.88 -16.09 -3.10
CA ASP A 76 5.45 -17.22 -3.93
C ASP A 76 6.67 -18.11 -4.27
N GLU A 77 6.58 -19.41 -3.96
CA GLU A 77 7.68 -20.35 -4.17
C GLU A 77 8.07 -20.53 -5.64
N ASN A 78 7.12 -20.29 -6.56
CA ASN A 78 7.31 -20.51 -8.00
C ASN A 78 7.60 -19.20 -8.75
N ASN A 79 7.42 -18.05 -8.11
CA ASN A 79 7.64 -16.75 -8.72
C ASN A 79 8.14 -15.70 -7.72
N HIS A 80 9.46 -15.48 -7.69
CA HIS A 80 10.11 -14.50 -6.82
C HIS A 80 9.72 -13.03 -7.08
N LEU A 81 9.00 -12.73 -8.16
CA LEU A 81 8.45 -11.40 -8.44
C LEU A 81 7.07 -11.18 -7.80
N VAL A 82 6.55 -12.17 -7.07
CA VAL A 82 5.24 -12.12 -6.41
C VAL A 82 5.41 -12.34 -4.92
N PHE A 83 4.76 -11.47 -4.15
CA PHE A 83 4.55 -11.65 -2.73
C PHE A 83 3.07 -11.47 -2.40
N ILE A 84 2.64 -12.02 -1.27
CA ILE A 84 1.30 -11.87 -0.72
C ILE A 84 1.45 -11.12 0.60
N LEU A 85 0.74 -10.00 0.72
CA LEU A 85 0.57 -9.26 1.96
C LEU A 85 -0.73 -9.72 2.61
N GLN A 86 -0.64 -10.34 3.78
CA GLN A 86 -1.76 -10.70 4.62
C GLN A 86 -1.85 -9.70 5.77
N PHE A 87 -2.99 -9.03 5.89
CA PHE A 87 -3.25 -8.08 6.97
C PHE A 87 -4.64 -8.34 7.54
N SER A 88 -4.80 -8.11 8.85
CA SER A 88 -6.07 -8.21 9.53
C SER A 88 -6.79 -6.87 9.40
N SER A 89 -7.99 -6.85 8.83
CA SER A 89 -8.89 -5.71 9.00
C SER A 89 -9.75 -6.02 10.23
N PHE A 90 -9.48 -5.33 11.35
CA PHE A 90 -10.39 -5.35 12.50
C PHE A 90 -11.62 -4.48 12.22
#